data_AF-A0A257YG70-F1
#
_entry.id   AF-A0A257YG70-F1
#
_cell.length_a   1.000
_cell.length_b   1.000
_cell.length_c   1.000
_cell.angle_alpha   90.00
_cell.angle_beta   90.00
_cell.angle_gamma   90.00
#
_symmetry.space_group_name_H-M   'P 1'
#
loop_
_entity.id
_entity.type
_entity.pdbx_description
1 polymer ?
#
loop_
_entity_poly.entity_id
_entity_poly.type
_entity_poly.pdbx_seq_one_letter_code
_entity_poly.pdbx_strand_id
1 'polypeptide(L)'
;HQSISTPLIGMGQPNLTAFEPAFADELAAMMRWSFEHMQTPDGSSVYLRLSTRVIPQAVRDDDSWESDALKGGYWLKRPGPQAEAAIVFSGVVAPEALEAWEQLAEDIPGLGLLNVTSPDLLHRGWSARKAARWTGEASATSHVDTLLSALAPHAGLVTVIDGSPGALSWLGGVKGMRVSPLGIDRFGQTGDLLDLYRTYRLDAEAIVDAAAELFLEG
;
A
#
# COMPACT_ATOMS: atom_id res chain seq x y z
N HIS A 1 5.93 21.03 -7.33
CA HIS A 1 6.60 19.93 -8.09
C HIS A 1 5.94 18.64 -7.62
N GLN A 2 5.36 17.85 -8.53
CA GLN A 2 4.77 16.56 -8.19
C GLN A 2 5.68 15.45 -8.71
N SER A 3 6.01 14.51 -7.84
CA SER A 3 6.96 13.43 -8.14
C SER A 3 6.20 12.13 -8.37
N ILE A 4 5.92 11.82 -9.65
CA ILE A 4 5.16 10.63 -10.05
C ILE A 4 5.99 9.35 -9.90
N SER A 5 7.28 9.43 -10.21
CA SER A 5 8.17 8.26 -10.28
C SER A 5 8.84 7.91 -8.95
N THR A 6 8.69 8.73 -7.89
CA THR A 6 9.41 8.52 -6.63
C THR A 6 9.13 7.19 -5.93
N PRO A 7 7.89 6.64 -5.94
CA PRO A 7 7.66 5.29 -5.42
C PRO A 7 8.46 4.22 -6.17
N LEU A 8 8.57 4.34 -7.50
CA LEU A 8 9.32 3.40 -8.34
C LEU A 8 10.83 3.52 -8.16
N ILE A 9 11.35 4.72 -7.84
CA ILE A 9 12.77 4.90 -7.48
C ILE A 9 13.09 4.10 -6.22
N GLY A 10 12.20 4.16 -5.21
CA GLY A 10 12.36 3.39 -3.97
C GLY A 10 12.43 1.87 -4.23
N MET A 11 11.57 1.36 -5.11
CA MET A 11 11.54 -0.08 -5.46
C MET A 11 12.68 -0.51 -6.39
N GLY A 12 13.15 0.39 -7.26
CA GLY A 12 14.09 0.08 -8.33
C GLY A 12 15.57 0.18 -7.93
N GLN A 13 15.87 0.80 -6.78
CA GLN A 13 17.25 1.06 -6.35
C GLN A 13 17.75 -0.05 -5.41
N PRO A 14 18.80 -0.81 -5.78
CA PRO A 14 19.42 -1.77 -4.87
C PRO A 14 20.02 -1.08 -3.63
N ASN A 15 20.03 -1.78 -2.50
CA ASN A 15 20.57 -1.29 -1.22
C ASN A 15 19.91 0.01 -0.72
N LEU A 16 18.63 0.20 -1.06
CA LEU A 16 17.77 1.25 -0.52
C LEU A 16 16.53 0.58 0.06
N THR A 17 16.18 0.88 1.31
CA THR A 17 14.85 0.54 1.85
C THR A 17 13.98 1.78 1.75
N ALA A 18 12.81 1.68 1.13
CA ALA A 18 11.91 2.83 0.98
C ALA A 18 10.65 2.68 1.83
N PHE A 19 10.28 3.70 2.59
CA PHE A 19 8.99 3.78 3.28
C PHE A 19 8.19 5.01 2.85
N GLU A 20 6.87 4.88 2.92
CA GLU A 20 5.90 5.93 2.68
C GLU A 20 4.82 5.89 3.78
N PRO A 21 5.10 6.46 4.97
CA PRO A 21 4.12 6.51 6.05
C PRO A 21 2.96 7.45 5.68
N ALA A 22 1.75 7.07 6.10
CA ALA A 22 0.59 7.93 6.10
C ALA A 22 0.51 8.73 7.42
N PHE A 23 0.76 8.05 8.54
CA PHE A 23 0.55 8.60 9.88
C PHE A 23 1.87 8.93 10.59
N ALA A 24 1.82 9.83 11.57
CA ALA A 24 3.00 10.31 12.29
C ALA A 24 3.62 9.22 13.18
N ASP A 25 2.81 8.31 13.72
CA ASP A 25 3.28 7.18 14.53
C ASP A 25 4.06 6.16 13.68
N GLU A 26 3.60 5.89 12.46
CA GLU A 26 4.33 5.10 11.47
C GLU A 26 5.69 5.71 11.17
N LEU A 27 5.73 7.03 10.94
CA LEU A 27 6.98 7.74 10.71
C LEU A 27 7.94 7.58 11.89
N ALA A 28 7.45 7.73 13.13
CA ALA A 28 8.27 7.58 14.33
C ALA A 28 8.88 6.17 14.43
N ALA A 29 8.06 5.13 14.22
CA ALA A 29 8.53 3.74 14.21
C ALA A 29 9.56 3.49 13.11
N MET A 30 9.29 3.95 11.88
CA MET A 30 10.19 3.79 10.74
C MET A 30 11.49 4.56 10.92
N MET A 31 11.46 5.78 11.46
CA MET A 31 12.67 6.55 11.76
C MET A 31 13.54 5.84 12.78
N ARG A 32 12.94 5.34 13.88
CA ARG A 32 13.66 4.56 14.88
C ARG A 32 14.32 3.34 14.24
N TRP A 33 13.55 2.55 13.52
CA TRP A 33 14.06 1.39 12.79
C TRP A 33 15.18 1.77 11.83
N SER A 34 15.04 2.87 11.10
CA SER A 34 16.02 3.34 10.12
C SER A 34 17.36 3.68 10.77
N PHE A 35 17.36 4.33 11.93
CA PHE A 35 18.59 4.64 12.65
C PHE A 35 19.30 3.37 13.12
N GLU A 36 18.57 2.36 13.57
CA GLU A 36 19.14 1.06 13.93
C GLU A 36 19.69 0.34 12.69
N HIS A 37 18.90 0.24 11.61
CA HIS A 37 19.24 -0.44 10.35
C HIS A 37 20.51 0.13 9.71
N MET A 38 20.63 1.46 9.61
CA MET A 38 21.81 2.09 8.98
C MET A 38 23.13 1.80 9.72
N GLN A 39 23.08 1.35 10.97
CA GLN A 39 24.26 1.06 11.79
C GLN A 39 24.66 -0.41 11.77
N THR A 40 23.84 -1.31 11.22
CA THR A 40 24.18 -2.74 11.17
C THR A 40 25.19 -3.03 10.05
N PRO A 41 26.01 -4.09 10.16
CA PRO A 41 26.96 -4.46 9.11
C PRO A 41 26.32 -4.76 7.74
N ASP A 42 25.07 -5.22 7.75
CA ASP A 42 24.21 -5.49 6.61
C ASP A 42 23.19 -4.36 6.33
N GLY A 43 23.38 -3.22 6.99
CA GLY A 43 22.55 -2.04 6.88
C GLY A 43 22.60 -1.39 5.50
N SER A 44 21.61 -0.54 5.21
CA SER A 44 21.50 0.16 3.94
C SER A 44 20.93 1.56 4.11
N SER A 45 20.99 2.36 3.05
CA SER A 45 20.30 3.66 3.04
C SER A 45 18.79 3.46 3.18
N VAL A 46 18.12 4.43 3.81
CA VAL A 46 16.66 4.46 3.92
C VAL A 46 16.11 5.72 3.26
N TYR A 47 15.08 5.56 2.44
CA TYR A 47 14.34 6.64 1.81
C TYR A 47 12.95 6.75 2.43
N LEU A 48 12.64 7.92 3.01
CA LEU A 48 11.32 8.23 3.55
C LEU A 48 10.61 9.21 2.61
N ARG A 49 9.51 8.78 1.99
CA ARG A 49 8.65 9.67 1.20
C ARG A 49 7.58 10.27 2.11
N LEU A 50 7.66 11.58 2.32
CA LEU A 50 6.77 12.32 3.23
C LEU A 50 5.94 13.34 2.46
N SER A 51 4.76 13.64 3.00
CA SER A 51 3.89 14.70 2.50
C SER A 51 3.82 15.88 3.47
N THR A 52 3.61 17.07 2.94
CA THR A 52 3.29 18.28 3.72
C THR A 52 1.80 18.43 4.01
N ARG A 53 0.95 17.57 3.43
CA ARG A 53 -0.49 17.57 3.67
C ARG A 53 -0.77 17.15 5.11
N VAL A 54 -1.52 17.99 5.82
CA VAL A 54 -2.04 17.63 7.14
C VAL A 54 -3.24 16.70 6.95
N ILE A 55 -3.19 15.52 7.58
CA ILE A 55 -4.28 14.54 7.55
C ILE A 55 -4.70 14.16 8.98
N PRO A 56 -5.96 13.72 9.18
CA PRO A 56 -6.37 13.07 10.42
C PRO A 56 -5.44 11.89 10.75
N GLN A 57 -5.02 11.79 12.01
CA GLN A 57 -4.14 10.72 12.46
C GLN A 57 -4.95 9.49 12.87
N ALA A 58 -4.40 8.29 12.67
CA ALA A 58 -5.03 7.06 13.09
C ALA A 58 -5.15 6.99 14.62
N VAL A 59 -6.31 6.59 15.12
CA VAL A 59 -6.49 6.20 16.52
C VAL A 59 -6.05 4.76 16.65
N ARG A 60 -5.09 4.49 17.54
CA ARG A 60 -4.54 3.15 17.81
C ARG A 60 -5.09 2.63 19.14
N ASP A 61 -5.57 1.40 19.15
CA ASP A 61 -5.96 0.70 20.37
C ASP A 61 -4.75 -0.02 21.01
N ASP A 62 -3.77 -0.40 20.20
CA ASP A 62 -2.53 -1.08 20.58
C ASP A 62 -1.40 -0.86 19.55
N ASP A 63 -0.23 -1.45 19.81
CA ASP A 63 0.96 -1.39 18.95
C ASP A 63 1.12 -2.61 18.02
N SER A 64 0.07 -3.44 17.87
CA SER A 64 0.15 -4.69 17.08
C SER A 64 0.43 -4.46 15.59
N TRP A 65 0.16 -3.25 15.11
CA TRP A 65 0.42 -2.81 13.73
C TRP A 65 1.90 -2.58 13.43
N GLU A 66 2.73 -2.24 14.44
CA GLU A 66 4.08 -1.68 14.24
C GLU A 66 5.00 -2.67 13.51
N SER A 67 5.02 -3.93 13.95
CA SER A 67 5.89 -4.95 13.34
C SER A 67 5.53 -5.20 11.86
N ASP A 68 4.26 -5.14 11.51
CA ASP A 68 3.80 -5.39 10.14
C ASP A 68 4.00 -4.14 9.26
N ALA A 69 3.81 -2.95 9.82
CA ALA A 69 4.18 -1.69 9.17
C ALA A 69 5.68 -1.63 8.83
N LEU A 70 6.56 -2.09 9.71
CA LEU A 70 8.01 -2.16 9.45
C LEU A 70 8.38 -3.22 8.41
N LYS A 71 7.53 -4.23 8.19
CA LYS A 71 7.67 -5.21 7.09
C LYS A 71 7.07 -4.72 5.77
N GLY A 72 6.44 -3.55 5.76
CA GLY A 72 5.95 -2.87 4.56
C GLY A 72 4.45 -2.79 4.39
N GLY A 73 3.65 -3.31 5.34
CA GLY A 73 2.21 -3.04 5.34
C GLY A 73 1.45 -3.79 6.42
N TYR A 74 0.30 -3.24 6.81
CA TYR A 74 -0.58 -3.78 7.85
C TYR A 74 -2.04 -3.43 7.56
N TRP A 75 -2.96 -4.26 8.07
CA TRP A 75 -4.39 -3.99 7.95
C TRP A 75 -4.82 -2.87 8.89
N LEU A 76 -5.21 -1.72 8.33
CA LEU A 76 -5.82 -0.63 9.09
C LEU A 76 -7.26 -0.98 9.48
N LYS A 77 -7.98 -1.68 8.59
CA LYS A 77 -9.23 -2.38 8.90
C LYS A 77 -9.07 -3.82 8.43
N ARG A 78 -9.03 -4.76 9.38
CA ARG A 78 -8.84 -6.18 9.07
C ARG A 78 -10.07 -6.71 8.32
N PRO A 79 -9.89 -7.41 7.19
CA PRO A 79 -11.01 -7.99 6.47
C PRO A 79 -11.74 -9.06 7.28
N GLY A 80 -13.01 -9.24 6.98
CA GLY A 80 -13.80 -10.36 7.49
C GLY A 80 -13.40 -11.70 6.84
N PRO A 81 -13.90 -12.83 7.37
CA PRO A 81 -13.67 -14.14 6.76
C PRO A 81 -14.16 -14.15 5.31
N GLN A 82 -13.31 -14.64 4.40
CA GLN A 82 -13.61 -14.73 2.96
C GLN A 82 -13.97 -13.40 2.29
N ALA A 83 -13.46 -12.27 2.81
CA ALA A 83 -13.64 -10.98 2.16
C ALA A 83 -13.26 -11.01 0.68
N GLU A 84 -14.19 -10.56 -0.17
CA GLU A 84 -14.06 -10.60 -1.63
C GLU A 84 -13.36 -9.37 -2.19
N ALA A 85 -13.07 -8.36 -1.37
CA ALA A 85 -12.31 -7.20 -1.79
C ALA A 85 -11.52 -6.55 -0.66
N ALA A 86 -10.54 -5.74 -1.07
CA ALA A 86 -9.86 -4.80 -0.20
C ALA A 86 -9.48 -3.52 -0.95
N ILE A 87 -9.51 -2.40 -0.23
CA ILE A 87 -8.83 -1.17 -0.63
C ILE A 87 -7.40 -1.26 -0.10
N VAL A 88 -6.42 -1.01 -0.96
CA VAL A 88 -5.00 -1.03 -0.63
C VAL A 88 -4.40 0.32 -0.96
N PHE A 89 -3.86 1.03 0.02
CA PHE A 89 -3.34 2.38 -0.20
C PHE A 89 -1.91 2.54 0.32
N SER A 90 -1.24 3.62 -0.09
CA SER A 90 0.07 4.03 0.43
C SER A 90 0.10 5.53 0.66
N GLY A 91 0.60 5.94 1.83
CA GLY A 91 0.91 7.32 2.15
C GLY A 91 -0.30 8.27 2.23
N VAL A 92 -0.15 9.46 1.63
CA VAL A 92 -0.98 10.65 1.87
C VAL A 92 -2.47 10.51 1.49
N VAL A 93 -2.82 9.50 0.68
CA VAL A 93 -4.21 9.21 0.25
C VAL A 93 -5.01 8.45 1.31
N ALA A 94 -4.47 8.27 2.52
CA ALA A 94 -5.14 7.57 3.62
C ALA A 94 -6.55 8.10 3.95
N PRO A 95 -6.82 9.44 3.98
CA PRO A 95 -8.16 9.94 4.22
C PRO A 95 -9.16 9.48 3.17
N GLU A 96 -8.79 9.58 1.88
CA GLU A 96 -9.65 9.18 0.77
C GLU A 96 -9.93 7.66 0.80
N ALA A 97 -8.90 6.86 1.08
CA ALA A 97 -9.04 5.40 1.18
C ALA A 97 -9.91 4.99 2.37
N LEU A 98 -9.80 5.68 3.51
CA LEU A 98 -10.63 5.44 4.68
C LEU A 98 -12.08 5.87 4.43
N GLU A 99 -12.31 7.03 3.82
CA GLU A 99 -13.64 7.51 3.47
C GLU A 99 -14.34 6.56 2.49
N ALA A 100 -13.65 6.10 1.45
CA ALA A 100 -14.19 5.10 0.52
C ALA A 100 -14.48 3.76 1.21
N TRP A 101 -13.62 3.33 2.14
CA TRP A 101 -13.88 2.14 2.94
C TRP A 101 -15.14 2.29 3.79
N GLU A 102 -15.34 3.45 4.44
CA GLU A 102 -16.53 3.73 5.24
C GLU A 102 -17.81 3.70 4.40
N GLN A 103 -17.77 4.25 3.18
CA GLN A 103 -18.91 4.22 2.25
C GLN A 103 -19.25 2.80 1.77
N LEU A 104 -18.23 1.97 1.52
CA LEU A 104 -18.41 0.62 0.95
C LEU A 104 -18.62 -0.48 1.99
N ALA A 105 -18.25 -0.27 3.25
CA ALA A 105 -18.26 -1.32 4.27
C ALA A 105 -19.67 -1.85 4.58
N GLU A 106 -20.72 -1.06 4.33
CA GLU A 106 -22.12 -1.48 4.49
C GLU A 106 -22.56 -2.44 3.37
N ASP A 107 -22.10 -2.20 2.14
CA ASP A 107 -22.50 -2.97 0.94
C ASP A 107 -21.56 -4.14 0.63
N ILE A 108 -20.31 -4.10 1.12
CA ILE A 108 -19.29 -5.14 0.92
C ILE A 108 -18.91 -5.73 2.29
N PRO A 109 -19.60 -6.80 2.73
CA PRO A 109 -19.32 -7.44 4.01
C PRO A 109 -17.86 -7.86 4.14
N GLY A 110 -17.20 -7.38 5.19
CA GLY A 110 -15.83 -7.75 5.51
C GLY A 110 -14.76 -7.09 4.64
N LEU A 111 -15.08 -6.03 3.88
CA LEU A 111 -14.11 -5.25 3.11
C LEU A 111 -12.86 -4.92 3.93
N GLY A 112 -11.68 -5.26 3.40
CA GLY A 112 -10.40 -4.93 4.03
C GLY A 112 -9.92 -3.51 3.66
N LEU A 113 -9.17 -2.88 4.57
CA LEU A 113 -8.38 -1.68 4.28
C LEU A 113 -6.91 -1.91 4.66
N LEU A 114 -6.07 -2.07 3.65
CA LEU A 114 -4.64 -2.37 3.78
C LEU A 114 -3.81 -1.09 3.60
N ASN A 115 -3.02 -0.73 4.60
CA ASN A 115 -2.00 0.31 4.45
C ASN A 115 -0.67 -0.34 4.05
N VAL A 116 -0.17 0.00 2.88
CA VAL A 116 1.16 -0.38 2.38
C VAL A 116 2.13 0.75 2.69
N THR A 117 2.91 0.55 3.74
CA THR A 117 3.93 1.50 4.20
C THR A 117 5.24 1.37 3.45
N SER A 118 5.48 0.26 2.75
CA SER A 118 6.63 0.07 1.86
C SER A 118 6.29 -0.88 0.71
N PRO A 119 5.96 -0.33 -0.48
CA PRO A 119 5.85 -1.15 -1.68
C PRO A 119 7.15 -1.90 -2.01
N ASP A 120 8.30 -1.31 -1.68
CA ASP A 120 9.63 -1.90 -1.86
C ASP A 120 9.82 -3.17 -1.03
N LEU A 121 9.62 -3.13 0.29
CA LEU A 121 9.81 -4.29 1.16
C LEU A 121 8.86 -5.44 0.79
N LEU A 122 7.59 -5.12 0.50
CA LEU A 122 6.62 -6.12 0.07
C LEU A 122 7.03 -6.76 -1.26
N HIS A 123 7.42 -5.95 -2.25
CA HIS A 123 7.82 -6.46 -3.57
C HIS A 123 9.12 -7.27 -3.51
N ARG A 124 10.09 -6.81 -2.71
CA ARG A 124 11.36 -7.52 -2.48
C ARG A 124 11.12 -8.89 -1.86
N GLY A 125 10.28 -8.97 -0.83
CA GLY A 125 9.90 -10.24 -0.20
C GLY A 125 9.22 -11.20 -1.18
N TRP A 126 8.29 -10.69 -1.99
CA TRP A 126 7.63 -11.49 -3.03
C TRP A 126 8.59 -11.97 -4.12
N SER A 127 9.47 -11.09 -4.59
CA SER A 127 10.47 -11.40 -5.61
C SER A 127 11.48 -12.45 -5.13
N ALA A 128 11.98 -12.31 -3.88
CA ALA A 128 12.89 -13.28 -3.27
C ALA A 128 12.23 -14.66 -3.15
N ARG A 129 10.96 -14.71 -2.72
CA ARG A 129 10.18 -15.95 -2.66
C ARG A 129 10.08 -16.62 -4.04
N LYS A 130 9.82 -15.84 -5.10
CA LYS A 130 9.74 -16.35 -6.48
C LYS A 130 11.09 -16.87 -6.97
N ALA A 131 12.18 -16.17 -6.67
CA ALA A 131 13.53 -16.56 -7.04
C ALA A 131 14.02 -17.84 -6.34
N ALA A 132 13.67 -18.03 -5.05
CA ALA A 132 14.02 -19.25 -4.30
C ALA A 132 13.49 -20.54 -4.95
N ARG A 133 12.38 -20.45 -5.70
CA ARG A 133 11.85 -21.59 -6.46
C ARG A 133 12.76 -22.02 -7.62
N TRP A 134 13.59 -21.12 -8.14
CA TRP A 134 14.53 -21.42 -9.23
C TRP A 134 15.79 -22.12 -8.73
N THR A 135 16.18 -21.87 -7.48
CA THR A 135 17.38 -22.45 -6.85
C THR A 135 17.08 -23.74 -6.07
N GLY A 136 15.81 -24.14 -5.96
CA GLY A 136 15.40 -25.33 -5.21
C GLY A 136 15.44 -25.16 -3.69
N GLU A 137 15.58 -23.92 -3.21
CA GLU A 137 15.58 -23.61 -1.79
C GLU A 137 14.16 -23.62 -1.21
N ALA A 138 14.03 -23.93 0.09
CA ALA A 138 12.77 -23.84 0.80
C ALA A 138 12.29 -22.37 0.81
N SER A 139 11.23 -22.09 0.07
CA SER A 139 10.70 -20.74 -0.11
C SER A 139 9.82 -20.37 1.09
N ALA A 140 10.32 -19.47 1.96
CA ALA A 140 9.52 -18.93 3.06
C ALA A 140 8.35 -18.06 2.53
N THR A 141 7.24 -18.05 3.27
CA THR A 141 6.09 -17.18 2.97
C THR A 141 6.52 -15.72 3.11
N SER A 142 6.27 -14.89 2.08
CA SER A 142 6.56 -13.47 2.15
C SER A 142 5.52 -12.73 3.01
N HIS A 143 5.85 -11.52 3.49
CA HIS A 143 4.90 -10.73 4.27
C HIS A 143 3.61 -10.41 3.47
N VAL A 144 3.75 -10.04 2.20
CA VAL A 144 2.59 -9.78 1.33
C VAL A 144 1.73 -11.03 1.08
N ASP A 145 2.34 -12.22 1.00
CA ASP A 145 1.57 -13.47 0.94
C ASP A 145 0.71 -13.68 2.18
N THR A 146 1.25 -13.32 3.34
CA THR A 146 0.56 -13.42 4.64
C THR A 146 -0.58 -12.41 4.71
N LEU A 147 -0.34 -11.13 4.37
CA LEU A 147 -1.37 -10.11 4.33
C LEU A 147 -2.53 -10.51 3.42
N LEU A 148 -2.24 -10.89 2.17
CA LEU A 148 -3.24 -11.28 1.17
C LEU A 148 -3.84 -12.67 1.41
N SER A 149 -3.39 -13.42 2.43
CA SER A 149 -4.05 -14.67 2.86
C SER A 149 -5.32 -14.45 3.67
N ALA A 150 -5.54 -13.22 4.16
CA ALA A 150 -6.75 -12.86 4.86
C ALA A 150 -7.97 -12.68 3.93
N LEU A 151 -7.74 -12.56 2.62
CA LEU A 151 -8.78 -12.37 1.61
C LEU A 151 -9.16 -13.69 0.91
N ALA A 152 -10.32 -13.71 0.26
CA ALA A 152 -10.71 -14.80 -0.63
C ALA A 152 -9.72 -14.95 -1.81
N PRO A 153 -9.52 -16.17 -2.36
CA PRO A 153 -8.56 -16.41 -3.45
C PRO A 153 -8.77 -15.55 -4.71
N HIS A 154 -10.01 -15.14 -4.98
CA HIS A 154 -10.40 -14.34 -6.14
C HIS A 154 -10.76 -12.90 -5.80
N ALA A 155 -10.35 -12.44 -4.61
CA ALA A 155 -10.67 -11.09 -4.16
C ALA A 155 -10.18 -10.02 -5.14
N GLY A 156 -10.95 -8.94 -5.26
CA GLY A 156 -10.56 -7.73 -5.99
C GLY A 156 -9.76 -6.78 -5.10
N LEU A 157 -8.74 -6.13 -5.68
CA LEU A 157 -7.95 -5.11 -5.01
C LEU A 157 -8.15 -3.76 -5.70
N VAL A 158 -8.63 -2.76 -4.99
CA VAL A 158 -8.54 -1.36 -5.43
C VAL A 158 -7.26 -0.79 -4.84
N THR A 159 -6.24 -0.55 -5.68
CA THR A 159 -4.97 0.00 -5.19
C THR A 159 -4.92 1.51 -5.41
N VAL A 160 -4.49 2.30 -4.43
CA VAL A 160 -4.50 3.76 -4.49
C VAL A 160 -3.17 4.33 -4.01
N ILE A 161 -2.54 5.18 -4.81
CA ILE A 161 -1.28 5.84 -4.44
C ILE A 161 -1.16 7.23 -5.06
N ASP A 162 -0.67 8.20 -4.30
CA ASP A 162 -0.23 9.50 -4.82
C ASP A 162 1.12 9.33 -5.55
N GLY A 163 1.10 8.69 -6.71
CA GLY A 163 2.28 8.33 -7.48
C GLY A 163 1.94 7.31 -8.56
N SER A 164 2.96 6.75 -9.23
CA SER A 164 2.71 5.78 -10.29
C SER A 164 1.93 4.56 -9.77
N PRO A 165 0.81 4.18 -10.41
CA PRO A 165 0.02 3.00 -10.00
C PRO A 165 0.81 1.69 -10.07
N GLY A 166 1.88 1.65 -10.88
CA GLY A 166 2.79 0.50 -10.98
C GLY A 166 3.46 0.12 -9.65
N ALA A 167 3.51 1.03 -8.67
CA ALA A 167 4.05 0.74 -7.35
C ALA A 167 3.21 -0.26 -6.56
N LEU A 168 1.90 -0.37 -6.83
CA LEU A 168 0.99 -1.27 -6.12
C LEU A 168 0.29 -2.29 -7.03
N SER A 169 0.16 -2.04 -8.33
CA SER A 169 -0.63 -2.92 -9.22
C SER A 169 -0.10 -4.36 -9.32
N TRP A 170 1.21 -4.56 -9.08
CA TRP A 170 1.83 -5.88 -9.04
C TRP A 170 1.27 -6.80 -7.94
N LEU A 171 0.61 -6.24 -6.90
CA LEU A 171 0.00 -7.01 -5.82
C LEU A 171 -0.99 -8.07 -6.32
N GLY A 172 -1.69 -7.79 -7.44
CA GLY A 172 -2.55 -8.77 -8.09
C GLY A 172 -1.81 -10.06 -8.48
N GLY A 173 -0.54 -9.94 -8.89
CA GLY A 173 0.31 -11.06 -9.27
C GLY A 173 0.74 -11.98 -8.13
N VAL A 174 0.54 -11.58 -6.86
CA VAL A 174 0.92 -12.40 -5.70
C VAL A 174 0.05 -13.65 -5.60
N LYS A 175 -1.27 -13.49 -5.78
CA LYS A 175 -2.26 -14.58 -5.71
C LYS A 175 -3.13 -14.74 -6.97
N GLY A 176 -2.92 -13.93 -8.00
CA GLY A 176 -3.80 -13.89 -9.18
C GLY A 176 -5.09 -13.13 -8.92
N MET A 177 -5.04 -12.13 -8.04
CA MET A 177 -6.17 -11.26 -7.70
C MET A 177 -6.39 -10.22 -8.80
N ARG A 178 -7.65 -9.81 -8.99
CA ARG A 178 -8.02 -8.72 -9.90
C ARG A 178 -7.63 -7.39 -9.27
N VAL A 179 -7.21 -6.43 -10.08
CA VAL A 179 -6.73 -5.14 -9.58
C VAL A 179 -7.35 -4.01 -10.39
N SER A 180 -7.93 -3.03 -9.69
CA SER A 180 -8.27 -1.72 -10.24
C SER A 180 -7.26 -0.69 -9.69
N PRO A 181 -6.26 -0.28 -10.48
CA PRO A 181 -5.16 0.54 -9.98
C PRO A 181 -5.40 2.04 -10.21
N LEU A 182 -5.55 2.78 -9.11
CA LEU A 182 -5.65 4.24 -9.06
C LEU A 182 -4.28 4.85 -8.68
N GLY A 183 -3.86 5.83 -9.46
CA GLY A 183 -2.56 6.47 -9.32
C GLY A 183 -2.39 7.63 -10.31
N ILE A 184 -1.30 8.36 -10.16
CA ILE A 184 -0.96 9.46 -11.07
C ILE A 184 -0.15 8.90 -12.24
N ASP A 185 -0.66 9.07 -13.47
CA ASP A 185 0.00 8.63 -14.71
C ASP A 185 0.32 9.80 -15.68
N ARG A 186 -0.04 11.05 -15.30
CA ARG A 186 0.16 12.27 -16.09
C ARG A 186 0.76 13.40 -15.25
N PHE A 187 1.66 14.19 -15.84
CA PHE A 187 2.32 15.31 -15.16
C PHE A 187 1.35 16.42 -14.71
N GLY A 188 1.66 16.99 -13.54
CA GLY A 188 0.89 17.99 -12.78
C GLY A 188 0.28 19.17 -13.55
N GLN A 189 -1.02 19.41 -13.34
CA GLN A 189 -1.67 20.72 -13.49
C GLN A 189 -1.62 21.50 -12.16
N THR A 190 -1.63 22.83 -12.19
CA THR A 190 -1.75 23.67 -10.98
C THR A 190 -3.21 23.79 -10.53
N GLY A 191 -3.53 23.45 -9.28
CA GLY A 191 -4.87 23.55 -8.69
C GLY A 191 -4.88 23.29 -7.17
N ASP A 192 -6.06 23.40 -6.54
CA ASP A 192 -6.27 22.95 -5.15
C ASP A 192 -6.18 21.42 -5.06
N LEU A 193 -5.76 20.87 -3.92
CA LEU A 193 -5.45 19.45 -3.75
C LEU A 193 -6.68 18.57 -4.01
N LEU A 194 -7.86 19.00 -3.54
CA LEU A 194 -9.12 18.26 -3.73
C LEU A 194 -9.52 18.21 -5.21
N ASP A 195 -9.43 19.34 -5.91
CA ASP A 195 -9.69 19.41 -7.35
C ASP A 195 -8.69 18.57 -8.14
N LEU A 196 -7.44 18.53 -7.69
CA LEU A 196 -6.39 17.75 -8.30
C LEU A 196 -6.58 16.25 -8.09
N TYR A 197 -7.03 15.81 -6.90
CA TYR A 197 -7.31 14.40 -6.62
C TYR A 197 -8.55 13.90 -7.38
N ARG A 198 -9.61 14.72 -7.50
CA ARG A 198 -10.71 14.46 -8.44
C ARG A 198 -10.22 14.28 -9.86
N THR A 199 -9.39 15.22 -10.33
CA THR A 199 -8.82 15.18 -11.68
C THR A 199 -7.97 13.92 -11.92
N TYR A 200 -7.26 13.46 -10.89
CA TYR A 200 -6.45 12.24 -10.93
C TYR A 200 -7.19 10.96 -10.51
N ARG A 201 -8.51 11.03 -10.22
CA ARG A 201 -9.31 9.88 -9.78
C ARG A 201 -8.71 9.20 -8.52
N LEU A 202 -8.26 10.01 -7.57
CA LEU A 202 -7.69 9.58 -6.28
C LEU A 202 -8.58 9.91 -5.07
N ASP A 203 -9.74 10.52 -5.29
CA ASP A 203 -10.71 10.81 -4.24
C ASP A 203 -11.57 9.58 -3.89
N ALA A 204 -12.36 9.69 -2.82
CA ALA A 204 -13.18 8.59 -2.34
C ALA A 204 -14.18 8.08 -3.39
N GLU A 205 -14.81 8.99 -4.15
CA GLU A 205 -15.75 8.63 -5.22
C GLU A 205 -15.10 7.79 -6.32
N ALA A 206 -13.89 8.15 -6.76
CA ALA A 206 -13.16 7.33 -7.74
C ALA A 206 -12.78 5.94 -7.20
N ILE A 207 -12.47 5.82 -5.91
CA ILE A 207 -12.18 4.53 -5.26
C ILE A 207 -13.44 3.66 -5.19
N VAL A 208 -14.60 4.27 -4.89
CA VAL A 208 -15.91 3.60 -4.90
C VAL A 208 -16.27 3.09 -6.30
N ASP A 209 -16.13 3.94 -7.32
CA ASP A 209 -16.34 3.55 -8.71
C ASP A 209 -15.44 2.37 -9.11
N ALA A 210 -14.15 2.46 -8.78
CA ALA A 210 -13.18 1.41 -9.07
C ALA A 210 -13.51 0.08 -8.37
N ALA A 211 -14.06 0.14 -7.15
CA ALA A 211 -14.55 -1.04 -6.46
C ALA A 211 -15.76 -1.63 -7.20
N ALA A 212 -16.73 -0.81 -7.61
CA ALA A 212 -17.92 -1.26 -8.34
C ALA A 212 -17.55 -1.94 -9.67
N GLU A 213 -16.61 -1.39 -10.44
CA GLU A 213 -16.10 -1.99 -11.68
C GLU A 213 -15.55 -3.42 -11.44
N LEU A 214 -14.82 -3.64 -10.34
CA LEU A 214 -14.35 -4.97 -9.97
C LEU A 214 -15.50 -5.96 -9.69
N PHE A 215 -16.69 -5.54 -9.25
CA PHE A 215 -17.79 -6.48 -9.05
C PHE A 215 -18.63 -6.71 -10.31
N LEU A 216 -18.60 -5.78 -11.27
CA LEU A 216 -19.35 -5.90 -12.53
C LEU A 216 -18.61 -6.71 -13.60
N GLU A 217 -17.28 -6.72 -13.58
CA GLU A 217 -16.44 -7.45 -14.55
C GLU A 217 -16.07 -8.89 -14.09
N GLY A 218 -16.55 -9.34 -12.93
CA GLY A 218 -16.28 -10.67 -12.36
C GLY A 218 -17.40 -11.66 -12.60
#